data_AF-A0A7C8A9B5-F1
#
_entry.id   AF-A0A7C8A9B5-F1
#
_cell.length_a   1.000
_cell.length_b   1.000
_cell.length_c   1.000
_cell.angle_alpha   90.00
_cell.angle_beta   90.00
_cell.angle_gamma   90.00
#
_symmetry.space_group_name_H-M   'P 1'
#
loop_
_entity.id
_entity.type
_entity.pdbx_description
1 polymer ?
#
loop_
_entity_poly.entity_id
_entity_poly.type
_entity_poly.pdbx_seq_one_letter_code
_entity_poly.pdbx_strand_id
1 'polypeptide(L)'
;MKNTGKFGFTLVEVVIVISIISILITIAITIYNDYSRDSAKKVLLHDTKNCLNVCVAKFSDNTQTECQAHDCPISQYTASCVPDLNSPVYVKCEGKGIIVGYSCSVYQSGEVVCS
;
A
#
# COMPACT_ATOMS: atom_id res chain seq x y z
N MET A 1 3.08 -47.07 -45.55
CA MET A 1 1.87 -46.24 -45.35
C MET A 1 1.95 -45.65 -43.94
N LYS A 2 2.12 -44.34 -43.82
CA LYS A 2 2.41 -43.66 -42.56
C LYS A 2 1.11 -43.14 -41.96
N ASN A 3 0.56 -43.90 -41.02
CA ASN A 3 -0.69 -43.58 -40.34
C ASN A 3 -0.44 -42.44 -39.36
N THR A 4 -0.77 -41.20 -39.73
CA THR A 4 -0.67 -40.04 -38.85
C THR A 4 -1.86 -40.05 -37.90
N GLY A 5 -1.63 -40.56 -36.68
CA GLY A 5 -2.61 -40.55 -35.60
C GLY A 5 -3.18 -39.15 -35.37
N LYS A 6 -4.49 -39.03 -35.48
CA LYS A 6 -5.23 -37.80 -35.21
C LYS A 6 -5.31 -37.64 -33.69
N PHE A 7 -4.33 -36.96 -33.10
CA PHE A 7 -4.35 -36.56 -31.69
C PHE A 7 -5.29 -35.36 -31.54
N GLY A 8 -6.59 -35.64 -31.46
CA GLY A 8 -7.61 -34.62 -31.20
C GLY A 8 -7.75 -34.41 -29.70
N PHE A 9 -7.48 -33.19 -29.24
CA PHE A 9 -7.81 -32.74 -27.88
C PHE A 9 -9.33 -32.84 -27.71
N THR A 10 -9.79 -33.55 -26.67
CA THR A 10 -11.23 -33.77 -26.52
C THR A 10 -11.91 -32.53 -25.95
N LEU A 11 -13.14 -32.24 -26.38
CA LEU A 11 -13.88 -31.07 -25.89
C LEU A 11 -14.11 -31.14 -24.37
N VAL A 12 -14.30 -32.35 -23.85
CA VAL A 12 -14.41 -32.61 -22.40
C VAL A 12 -13.13 -32.26 -21.63
N GLU A 13 -11.96 -32.51 -22.22
CA GLU A 13 -10.67 -32.20 -21.61
C GLU A 13 -10.47 -30.70 -21.48
N VAL A 14 -10.88 -29.91 -22.47
CA VAL A 14 -10.86 -28.44 -22.36
C VAL A 14 -11.82 -27.98 -21.26
N VAL A 15 -13.04 -28.54 -21.21
CA VAL A 15 -14.08 -28.11 -20.27
C VAL A 15 -13.67 -28.33 -18.81
N ILE A 16 -13.01 -29.45 -18.51
CA ILE A 16 -12.51 -29.71 -17.15
C ILE A 16 -11.36 -28.76 -16.81
N VAL A 17 -10.43 -28.53 -17.74
CA VAL A 17 -9.28 -27.64 -17.52
C VAL A 17 -9.74 -26.20 -17.27
N ILE A 18 -10.64 -25.65 -18.08
CA ILE A 18 -11.15 -24.29 -17.85
C ILE A 18 -11.90 -24.17 -16.51
N SER A 19 -12.55 -25.24 -16.07
CA SER A 19 -13.29 -25.27 -14.80
C SER A 19 -12.34 -25.22 -13.61
N ILE A 20 -11.20 -25.91 -13.68
CA ILE A 20 -10.21 -25.86 -12.60
C ILE A 20 -9.49 -24.51 -12.60
N ILE A 21 -9.16 -23.96 -13.78
CA ILE A 21 -8.52 -22.64 -13.91
C ILE A 21 -9.40 -21.53 -13.33
N SER A 22 -10.72 -21.55 -13.58
CA SER A 22 -11.62 -20.51 -13.09
C SER A 22 -11.71 -20.49 -11.56
N ILE A 23 -11.71 -21.67 -10.91
CA ILE A 23 -11.68 -21.80 -9.46
C ILE A 23 -10.37 -21.22 -8.89
N LEU A 24 -9.23 -21.56 -9.50
CA LEU A 24 -7.91 -21.06 -9.07
C LEU A 24 -7.81 -19.53 -9.20
N ILE A 25 -8.28 -18.96 -10.31
CA ILE A 25 -8.27 -17.50 -10.52
C ILE A 25 -9.10 -16.79 -9.45
N THR A 26 -10.29 -17.33 -9.13
CA THR A 26 -11.18 -16.72 -8.15
C THR A 26 -10.52 -16.60 -6.77
N ILE A 27 -9.85 -17.67 -6.30
CA ILE A 27 -9.12 -17.64 -5.02
C ILE A 27 -7.94 -16.68 -5.09
N ALA A 28 -7.16 -16.73 -6.17
CA ALA A 28 -5.98 -15.89 -6.34
C ALA A 28 -6.29 -14.37 -6.28
N ILE A 29 -7.43 -13.94 -6.84
CA ILE A 29 -7.85 -12.53 -6.82
C ILE A 29 -8.06 -12.03 -5.39
N THR A 30 -8.74 -12.81 -4.54
CA THR A 30 -9.04 -12.38 -3.17
C THR A 30 -7.75 -12.17 -2.35
N ILE A 31 -6.81 -13.12 -2.45
CA ILE A 31 -5.52 -13.07 -1.74
C ILE A 31 -4.68 -11.90 -2.24
N TYR A 32 -4.66 -11.67 -3.56
CA TYR A 32 -3.88 -10.58 -4.14
C TYR A 32 -4.36 -9.20 -3.69
N ASN A 33 -5.67 -9.01 -3.53
CA ASN A 33 -6.25 -7.76 -3.07
C ASN A 33 -5.83 -7.41 -1.64
N ASP A 34 -5.85 -8.39 -0.73
CA ASP A 34 -5.40 -8.17 0.65
C ASP A 34 -3.90 -7.92 0.74
N TYR A 35 -3.09 -8.70 0.00
CA TYR A 35 -1.64 -8.49 -0.05
C TYR A 35 -1.26 -7.09 -0.57
N SER A 36 -1.97 -6.62 -1.60
CA SER A 36 -1.77 -5.29 -2.16
C SER A 36 -2.15 -4.20 -1.15
N ARG A 37 -3.26 -4.37 -0.42
CA ARG A 37 -3.68 -3.44 0.63
C ARG A 37 -2.67 -3.38 1.76
N ASP A 38 -2.17 -4.52 2.25
CA ASP A 38 -1.20 -4.53 3.35
C ASP A 38 0.16 -3.97 2.92
N SER A 39 0.57 -4.21 1.68
CA SER A 39 1.74 -3.56 1.10
C SER A 39 1.58 -2.05 1.09
N ALA A 40 0.43 -1.53 0.65
CA ALA A 40 0.14 -0.10 0.67
C ALA A 40 0.12 0.49 2.09
N LYS A 41 -0.45 -0.21 3.09
CA LYS A 41 -0.39 0.23 4.50
C LYS A 41 1.04 0.38 5.00
N LYS A 42 1.94 -0.54 4.63
CA LYS A 42 3.36 -0.47 4.99
C LYS A 42 4.06 0.71 4.31
N VAL A 43 3.71 1.01 3.06
CA VAL A 43 4.22 2.19 2.37
C VAL A 43 3.76 3.47 3.08
N LEU A 44 2.48 3.59 3.44
CA LEU A 44 1.98 4.75 4.19
C LEU A 44 2.72 4.92 5.52
N LEU A 45 2.94 3.83 6.26
CA LEU A 45 3.73 3.84 7.49
C LEU A 45 5.17 4.31 7.25
N HIS A 46 5.80 3.86 6.16
CA HIS A 46 7.13 4.30 5.78
C HIS A 46 7.17 5.79 5.44
N ASP A 47 6.23 6.27 4.62
CA ASP A 47 6.09 7.68 4.26
C ASP A 47 5.92 8.53 5.52
N THR A 48 5.09 8.10 6.47
CA THR A 48 4.86 8.82 7.74
C THR A 48 6.14 8.98 8.55
N LYS A 49 6.96 7.91 8.64
CA LYS A 49 8.25 7.96 9.33
C LYS A 49 9.28 8.81 8.57
N ASN A 50 9.27 8.74 7.24
CA ASN A 50 10.16 9.53 6.41
C ASN A 50 9.82 11.02 6.53
N CYS A 51 8.53 11.35 6.55
CA CYS A 51 7.99 12.68 6.84
C CYS A 51 8.55 13.23 8.14
N LEU A 52 8.42 12.45 9.23
CA LEU A 52 8.97 12.80 10.53
C LEU A 52 10.48 13.10 10.46
N ASN A 53 11.26 12.24 9.79
CA ASN A 53 12.70 12.46 9.66
C ASN A 53 13.03 13.76 8.90
N VAL A 54 12.28 14.09 7.84
CA VAL A 54 12.45 15.36 7.13
C VAL A 54 12.08 16.53 8.03
N CYS A 55 10.96 16.44 8.75
CA CYS A 55 10.55 17.46 9.71
C CYS A 55 11.64 17.72 10.75
N VAL A 56 12.12 16.67 11.43
CA VAL A 56 13.16 16.76 12.47
C VAL A 56 14.48 17.31 11.92
N ALA A 57 14.86 16.95 10.70
CA ALA A 57 16.03 17.52 10.04
C ALA A 57 15.88 19.04 9.82
N LYS A 58 14.72 19.50 9.34
CA LYS A 58 14.41 20.92 9.13
C LYS A 58 14.43 21.73 10.43
N PHE A 59 13.93 21.15 11.51
CA PHE A 59 14.01 21.75 12.85
C PHE A 59 15.46 21.91 13.31
N SER A 60 16.31 20.91 13.05
CA SER A 60 17.73 20.92 13.42
C SER A 60 18.53 21.97 12.63
N ASP A 61 18.18 22.19 11.37
CA ASP A 61 18.83 23.19 10.50
C ASP A 61 18.41 24.65 10.80
N ASN A 62 17.53 24.90 11.79
CA ASN A 62 16.99 26.24 12.13
C ASN A 62 16.34 26.97 10.93
N THR A 63 16.00 26.25 9.86
CA THR A 63 15.48 26.86 8.62
C THR A 63 13.96 27.06 8.66
N GLN A 64 13.24 26.29 9.48
CA GLN A 64 11.79 26.42 9.66
C GLN A 64 11.37 26.03 11.08
N THR A 65 10.40 26.77 11.64
CA THR A 65 9.81 26.56 12.98
C THR A 65 8.66 25.56 12.95
N GLU A 66 8.24 25.13 11.76
CA GLU A 66 7.16 24.18 11.55
C GLU A 66 7.53 23.30 10.36
N CYS A 67 7.27 22.00 10.45
CA CYS A 67 7.24 21.18 9.25
C CYS A 67 5.96 21.53 8.49
N GLN A 68 5.96 21.49 7.16
CA GLN A 68 4.78 21.77 6.37
C GLN A 68 4.43 20.54 5.52
N ALA A 69 3.17 20.43 5.09
CA ALA A 69 2.71 19.28 4.31
C ALA A 69 3.48 19.08 2.98
N HIS A 70 4.08 20.15 2.44
CA HIS A 70 4.85 20.10 1.20
C HIS A 70 6.29 19.56 1.39
N ASP A 71 6.82 19.56 2.61
CA ASP A 71 8.15 19.00 2.90
C ASP A 71 8.12 17.46 2.96
N CYS A 72 6.91 16.89 3.05
CA CYS A 72 6.73 15.48 3.27
C CYS A 72 6.79 14.69 1.95
N PRO A 73 7.63 13.65 1.84
CA PRO A 73 7.62 12.77 0.69
C PRO A 73 6.33 11.94 0.68
N ILE A 74 5.53 12.11 -0.36
CA ILE A 74 4.29 11.36 -0.58
C ILE A 74 4.50 10.29 -1.66
N SER A 75 4.12 9.05 -1.37
CA SER A 75 4.07 7.98 -2.37
C SER A 75 2.70 7.89 -3.05
N GLN A 76 2.57 6.94 -3.99
CA GLN A 76 1.31 6.66 -4.71
C GLN A 76 0.13 6.26 -3.81
N TYR A 77 0.38 5.83 -2.57
CA TYR A 77 -0.64 5.42 -1.61
C TYR A 77 -0.92 6.45 -0.53
N THR A 78 -0.30 7.62 -0.59
CA THR A 78 -0.42 8.68 0.41
C THR A 78 -1.14 9.87 -0.19
N ALA A 79 -2.27 10.26 0.41
CA ALA A 79 -3.10 11.38 -0.03
C ALA A 79 -2.51 12.72 0.44
N SER A 80 -2.14 12.77 1.72
CA SER A 80 -1.58 13.95 2.37
C SER A 80 -0.85 13.52 3.63
N CYS A 81 0.17 14.27 4.00
CA CYS A 81 0.82 14.16 5.29
C CYS A 81 0.93 15.56 5.87
N VAL A 82 0.28 15.78 7.01
CA VAL A 82 0.27 17.08 7.66
C VAL A 82 0.88 16.93 9.05
N PRO A 83 1.91 17.73 9.37
CA PRO A 83 2.38 17.86 10.73
C PRO A 83 1.36 18.62 11.58
N ASP A 84 1.07 18.10 12.76
CA ASP A 84 0.25 18.78 13.76
C ASP A 84 1.15 19.05 14.96
N LEU A 85 1.27 20.29 15.38
CA LEU A 85 2.10 20.68 16.53
C LEU A 85 1.23 21.05 17.74
N ASN A 86 -0.08 21.13 17.55
CA ASN A 86 -1.06 21.55 18.55
C ASN A 86 -1.78 20.35 19.20
N SER A 87 -1.52 19.14 18.69
CA SER A 87 -2.04 17.87 19.16
C SER A 87 -0.88 17.00 19.68
N PRO A 88 -1.10 15.97 20.53
CA PRO A 88 -0.04 15.02 20.87
C PRO A 88 0.51 14.27 19.64
N VAL A 89 -0.23 14.29 18.54
CA VAL A 89 0.17 13.80 17.22
C VAL A 89 1.10 14.82 16.58
N TYR A 90 2.28 14.39 16.15
CA TYR A 90 3.33 15.17 15.49
C TYR A 90 3.17 15.21 13.96
N VAL A 91 2.85 14.06 13.34
CA VAL A 91 2.56 13.94 11.89
C VAL A 91 1.42 12.97 11.69
N LYS A 92 0.44 13.35 10.87
CA LYS A 92 -0.63 12.49 10.41
C LYS A 92 -0.61 12.36 8.89
N CYS A 93 -0.54 11.13 8.40
CA CYS A 93 -0.62 10.80 6.98
C CYS A 93 -1.90 10.03 6.68
N GLU A 94 -2.56 10.38 5.58
CA GLU A 94 -3.79 9.74 5.13
C GLU A 94 -3.54 8.90 3.87
N GLY A 95 -4.11 7.70 3.85
CA GLY A 95 -4.03 6.78 2.73
C GLY A 95 -4.92 7.18 1.54
N LYS A 96 -4.45 6.86 0.33
CA LYS A 96 -5.16 7.05 -0.94
C LYS A 96 -5.39 5.71 -1.64
N GLY A 97 -6.42 5.66 -2.49
CA GLY A 97 -6.67 4.52 -3.37
C GLY A 97 -7.13 3.29 -2.59
N ILE A 98 -6.39 2.19 -2.67
CA ILE A 98 -6.75 0.91 -2.04
C ILE A 98 -6.72 0.94 -0.50
N ILE A 99 -6.16 1.98 0.11
CA ILE A 99 -6.12 2.18 1.57
C ILE A 99 -6.86 3.45 2.02
N VAL A 100 -7.89 3.87 1.29
CA VAL A 100 -8.74 4.99 1.71
C VAL A 100 -9.36 4.72 3.09
N GLY A 101 -9.30 5.71 3.98
CA GLY A 101 -9.75 5.60 5.37
C GLY A 101 -8.71 5.02 6.34
N TYR A 102 -7.55 4.56 5.85
CA TYR A 102 -6.42 4.17 6.68
C TYR A 102 -5.48 5.37 6.84
N SER A 103 -5.07 5.66 8.06
CA SER A 103 -4.22 6.78 8.43
C SER A 103 -3.14 6.33 9.40
N CYS A 104 -1.97 6.96 9.34
CA CYS A 104 -0.88 6.72 10.27
C CYS A 104 -0.53 8.02 10.96
N SER A 105 -0.46 7.98 12.29
CA SER A 105 -0.13 9.12 13.14
C SER A 105 1.10 8.77 13.98
N VAL A 106 2.07 9.67 14.00
CA VAL A 106 3.22 9.58 14.89
C VAL A 106 3.05 10.61 15.99
N TYR A 107 3.23 10.19 17.23
CA TYR A 107 3.14 11.04 18.42
C TYR A 107 4.51 11.63 18.77
N GLN A 108 4.52 12.71 19.56
CA GLN A 108 5.76 13.32 20.07
C GLN A 108 6.62 12.35 20.90
N SER A 109 6.01 11.28 21.45
CA SER A 109 6.70 10.19 22.14
C SER A 109 7.50 9.26 21.21
N GLY A 110 7.36 9.42 19.89
CA GLY A 110 7.91 8.49 18.89
C GLY A 110 7.04 7.26 18.66
N GLU A 111 5.90 7.15 19.33
CA GLU A 111 4.92 6.08 19.11
C GLU A 111 4.23 6.27 17.75
N VAL A 112 4.02 5.18 17.02
CA VAL A 112 3.33 5.19 15.73
C VAL A 112 2.06 4.36 15.81
N VAL A 113 0.91 5.00 15.57
CA VAL A 113 -0.40 4.35 15.55
C VAL A 113 -0.99 4.50 14.17
N CYS A 114 -1.40 3.39 13.56
CA CYS A 114 -2.11 3.41 12.30
C CYS A 114 -3.50 2.81 12.45
N SER A 115 -4.49 3.42 11.81
CA SER A 115 -5.92 3.09 11.90
C SER A 115 -6.62 3.44 10.60
#